data_AF-A0AAV4B2Z0-F1
#
_entry.id   AF-A0AAV4B2Z0-F1
#
_cell.length_a   1.000
_cell.length_b   1.000
_cell.length_c   1.000
_cell.angle_alpha   90.00
_cell.angle_beta   90.00
_cell.angle_gamma   90.00
#
_symmetry.space_group_name_H-M   'P 1'
#
loop_
_entity.id
_entity.type
_entity.pdbx_description
1 polymer ?
#
loop_
_entity_poly.entity_id
_entity_poly.type
_entity_poly.pdbx_seq_one_letter_code
_entity_poly.pdbx_strand_id
1 'polypeptide(L)'
;MFDESHNEDLDKKQLDLHAPARKDDYFNAAGESIPKLPLKFCGHRWLENVPAAERALEIWPFVHLYIKAVRKREASEPSCKSYQTIVEKESGQLFTAKLHSYIFLAKILRPFLEKFQKDAPLAPFLVPSLLAVVKRLYSLTQEAVAGIKDAADLSLPKDLPSSSFKKESEISLGHQADLALDKVKTKVSALKIKDLKQSFSACVKEILTRMLQKRPLRYTLAKDITCFNPDTIKRQPEMAQRMLCKLARHLYLKKWITAEEVDQCEFDYQTFSEYISSVPYNDERLDEHFKEYGQLERMPSLQKVINIVLLLSHSNADVERGFSVNKEASVENLLEESLVARRLICQYVSDSGSCMSQVPITKEMLQSSSQAWHRYSNALAEKKRKEREEEQNSSRKRKSDELVALKSKRKRTELDIDFLVKSADEMVEKAVKASAKEAHELIVKSLAMKSDASKKKKDLESLSSLILEREAELMQ
;
A
#
# COMPACT_ATOMS: atom_id res chain seq x y z
N MET A 1 1.76 -9.22 -15.37
CA MET A 1 2.66 -8.52 -14.43
C MET A 1 2.21 -7.07 -14.47
N PHE A 2 0.95 -6.77 -14.13
CA PHE A 2 0.27 -6.99 -12.87
C PHE A 2 -1.13 -7.59 -13.08
N ASP A 3 -1.54 -8.52 -12.23
CA ASP A 3 -2.94 -8.88 -12.04
C ASP A 3 -3.20 -8.73 -10.53
N GLU A 4 -4.06 -7.79 -10.16
CA GLU A 4 -4.40 -7.37 -8.80
C GLU A 4 -5.44 -8.32 -8.16
N SER A 5 -5.31 -9.62 -8.40
CA SER A 5 -6.18 -10.62 -7.77
C SER A 5 -5.34 -11.75 -7.18
N HIS A 6 -4.83 -11.53 -5.97
CA HIS A 6 -4.42 -12.49 -4.91
C HIS A 6 -3.33 -11.87 -4.04
N ASN A 7 -3.74 -11.00 -3.11
CA ASN A 7 -2.86 -10.20 -2.27
C ASN A 7 -2.70 -10.80 -0.86
N GLU A 8 -2.45 -12.11 -0.74
CA GLU A 8 -2.12 -12.75 0.54
C GLU A 8 -0.89 -13.68 0.52
N ASP A 9 -0.22 -13.87 -0.62
CA ASP A 9 0.87 -14.87 -0.75
C ASP A 9 2.21 -14.31 -1.25
N LEU A 10 2.38 -12.98 -1.28
CA LEU A 10 3.61 -12.34 -1.77
C LEU A 10 4.78 -12.35 -0.78
N ASP A 11 4.59 -12.83 0.45
CA ASP A 11 5.62 -12.84 1.49
C ASP A 11 6.38 -14.17 1.66
N LYS A 12 6.22 -15.11 0.73
CA LYS A 12 6.97 -16.38 0.76
C LYS A 12 7.69 -16.59 -0.56
N LYS A 13 9.03 -16.65 -0.50
CA LYS A 13 9.98 -17.32 -1.42
C LYS A 13 11.09 -16.39 -1.93
N GLN A 14 12.12 -16.26 -1.11
CA GLN A 14 13.47 -16.08 -1.64
C GLN A 14 14.13 -17.45 -1.84
N LEU A 15 14.94 -17.58 -2.90
CA LEU A 15 15.66 -18.80 -3.27
C LEU A 15 16.53 -19.36 -2.13
N ASP A 16 17.02 -18.48 -1.24
CA ASP A 16 18.11 -18.79 -0.32
C ASP A 16 17.76 -18.74 1.17
N LEU A 17 16.51 -18.39 1.52
CA LEU A 17 16.08 -18.29 2.92
C LEU A 17 15.65 -19.65 3.50
N HIS A 18 15.29 -20.63 2.65
CA HIS A 18 14.79 -21.94 3.07
C HIS A 18 15.62 -23.14 2.58
N ALA A 19 16.82 -22.93 2.03
CA ALA A 19 17.71 -24.03 1.67
C ALA A 19 19.20 -23.69 1.89
N PRO A 20 19.68 -23.66 3.15
CA PRO A 20 21.12 -23.54 3.45
C PRO A 20 21.96 -24.59 2.72
N ALA A 21 21.40 -25.79 2.55
CA ALA A 21 22.01 -26.95 1.90
C ALA A 21 22.32 -26.79 0.39
N ARG A 22 22.01 -25.65 -0.24
CA ARG A 22 22.23 -25.42 -1.67
C ARG A 22 22.97 -24.14 -2.04
N LYS A 23 23.39 -23.37 -1.03
CA LYS A 23 24.32 -22.26 -1.24
C LYS A 23 25.66 -22.81 -1.73
N ASP A 24 26.14 -23.87 -1.13
CA ASP A 24 27.42 -24.50 -1.49
C ASP A 24 27.43 -24.95 -2.97
N ASP A 25 26.37 -25.61 -3.45
CA ASP A 25 26.25 -25.98 -4.87
C ASP A 25 26.30 -24.76 -5.80
N TYR A 26 25.68 -23.64 -5.40
CA TYR A 26 25.71 -22.38 -6.16
C TYR A 26 27.11 -21.75 -6.18
N PHE A 27 27.82 -21.75 -5.05
CA PHE A 27 29.21 -21.30 -4.97
C PHE A 27 30.15 -22.21 -5.78
N ASN A 28 29.98 -23.53 -5.68
CA ASN A 28 30.76 -24.52 -6.43
C ASN A 28 30.57 -24.38 -7.94
N ALA A 29 29.33 -24.13 -8.40
CA ALA A 29 29.04 -23.92 -9.81
C ALA A 29 29.68 -22.66 -10.40
N ALA A 30 30.08 -21.69 -9.56
CA ALA A 30 30.75 -20.47 -9.98
C ALA A 30 32.28 -20.60 -10.11
N GLY A 31 32.85 -21.73 -9.70
CA GLY A 31 34.30 -22.01 -9.81
C GLY A 31 35.16 -21.05 -8.98
N GLU A 32 36.17 -20.45 -9.60
CA GLU A 32 37.12 -19.52 -8.93
C GLU A 32 36.51 -18.14 -8.60
N SER A 33 35.36 -17.81 -9.18
CA SER A 33 34.66 -16.57 -8.86
C SER A 33 33.82 -16.76 -7.60
N ILE A 34 33.86 -15.79 -6.67
CA ILE A 34 32.99 -15.80 -5.49
C ILE A 34 31.70 -15.05 -5.83
N PRO A 35 30.58 -15.76 -6.15
CA PRO A 35 29.33 -15.10 -6.48
C PRO A 35 28.75 -14.42 -5.25
N LYS A 36 28.05 -13.29 -5.47
CA LYS A 36 27.26 -12.68 -4.40
C LYS A 36 25.92 -13.40 -4.27
N LEU A 37 25.32 -13.27 -3.08
CA LEU A 37 23.95 -13.70 -2.83
C LEU A 37 22.95 -12.60 -3.21
N PRO A 38 21.70 -12.97 -3.59
CA PRO A 38 20.63 -12.02 -3.83
C PRO A 38 20.35 -11.18 -2.57
N LEU A 39 19.91 -9.94 -2.80
CA LEU A 39 19.38 -9.09 -1.73
C LEU A 39 17.87 -9.27 -1.60
N LYS A 40 17.34 -8.97 -0.41
CA LYS A 40 15.90 -9.01 -0.17
C LYS A 40 15.19 -7.94 -0.99
N PHE A 41 14.20 -8.37 -1.75
CA PHE A 41 13.26 -7.49 -2.44
C PHE A 41 12.06 -7.21 -1.52
N CYS A 42 11.59 -5.97 -1.50
CA CYS A 42 10.42 -5.55 -0.71
C CYS A 42 9.38 -4.91 -1.62
N GLY A 43 8.19 -5.50 -1.74
CA GLY A 43 7.14 -5.01 -2.64
C GLY A 43 6.68 -3.56 -2.38
N HIS A 44 6.95 -3.01 -1.19
CA HIS A 44 6.45 -1.70 -0.78
C HIS A 44 7.57 -0.65 -0.61
N ARG A 45 8.84 -1.06 -0.51
CA ARG A 45 9.99 -0.16 -0.33
C ARG A 45 10.80 0.00 -1.61
N TRP A 46 10.33 0.88 -2.49
CA TRP A 46 10.92 1.05 -3.82
C TRP A 46 12.38 1.52 -3.81
N LEU A 47 12.81 2.26 -2.78
CA LEU A 47 14.21 2.66 -2.62
C LEU A 47 15.14 1.47 -2.38
N GLU A 48 14.70 0.48 -1.59
CA GLU A 48 15.49 -0.72 -1.29
C GLU A 48 15.56 -1.68 -2.50
N ASN A 49 14.65 -1.54 -3.45
CA ASN A 49 14.56 -2.44 -4.60
C ASN A 49 15.54 -2.12 -5.74
N VAL A 50 16.07 -0.89 -5.83
CA VAL A 50 17.10 -0.57 -6.84
C VAL A 50 18.38 -1.40 -6.56
N PRO A 51 18.96 -1.39 -5.35
CA PRO A 51 20.08 -2.27 -5.02
C PRO A 51 19.77 -3.76 -5.23
N ALA A 52 18.56 -4.21 -4.89
CA ALA A 52 18.17 -5.60 -5.08
C ALA A 52 18.11 -6.00 -6.57
N ALA A 53 17.58 -5.13 -7.42
CA ALA A 53 17.55 -5.34 -8.87
C ALA A 53 18.95 -5.27 -9.51
N GLU A 54 19.81 -4.35 -9.05
CA GLU A 54 21.21 -4.29 -9.48
C GLU A 54 21.98 -5.55 -9.06
N ARG A 55 21.78 -6.04 -7.83
CA ARG A 55 22.34 -7.33 -7.38
C ARG A 55 21.82 -8.48 -8.24
N ALA A 56 20.53 -8.49 -8.57
CA ALA A 56 19.95 -9.53 -9.41
C ALA A 56 20.60 -9.59 -10.80
N LEU A 57 20.99 -8.45 -11.39
CA LEU A 57 21.77 -8.41 -12.63
C LEU A 57 23.20 -8.93 -12.45
N GLU A 58 23.85 -8.56 -11.34
CA GLU A 58 25.21 -8.99 -11.01
C GLU A 58 25.31 -10.52 -10.85
N ILE A 59 24.33 -11.12 -10.18
CA ILE A 59 24.32 -12.57 -9.93
C ILE A 59 23.78 -13.39 -11.11
N TRP A 60 23.09 -12.76 -12.07
CA TRP A 60 22.40 -13.45 -13.16
C TRP A 60 23.29 -14.40 -13.98
N PRO A 61 24.55 -14.07 -14.34
CA PRO A 61 25.44 -15.00 -15.01
C PRO A 61 25.75 -16.25 -14.18
N PHE A 62 25.89 -16.11 -12.87
CA PHE A 62 26.15 -17.23 -11.95
C PHE A 62 24.92 -18.10 -11.75
N VAL A 63 23.72 -17.50 -11.73
CA VAL A 63 22.45 -18.23 -11.76
C VAL A 63 22.36 -19.11 -13.01
N HIS A 64 22.77 -18.61 -14.18
CA HIS A 64 22.84 -19.43 -15.40
C HIS A 64 23.84 -20.58 -15.30
N LEU A 65 25.02 -20.36 -14.69
CA LEU A 65 26.00 -21.43 -14.47
C LEU A 65 25.43 -22.51 -13.56
N TYR A 66 24.78 -22.12 -12.47
CA TYR A 66 24.14 -23.04 -11.55
C TYR A 66 23.04 -23.87 -12.23
N ILE A 67 22.16 -23.25 -13.03
CA ILE A 67 21.12 -24.00 -13.75
C ILE A 67 21.74 -24.96 -14.77
N LYS A 68 22.82 -24.57 -15.45
CA LYS A 68 23.57 -25.47 -16.34
C LYS A 68 24.16 -26.67 -15.58
N ALA A 69 24.78 -26.45 -14.42
CA ALA A 69 25.31 -27.52 -13.58
C ALA A 69 24.22 -28.49 -13.14
N VAL A 70 23.06 -27.97 -12.72
CA VAL A 70 21.89 -28.81 -12.37
C VAL A 70 21.41 -29.63 -13.59
N ARG A 71 21.28 -29.02 -14.77
CA ARG A 71 20.88 -29.73 -16.00
C ARG A 71 21.87 -30.82 -16.41
N LYS A 72 23.16 -30.62 -16.15
CA LYS A 72 24.23 -31.62 -16.36
C LYS A 72 24.30 -32.68 -15.25
N ARG A 73 23.46 -32.58 -14.21
CA ARG A 73 23.48 -33.43 -13.01
C ARG A 73 24.77 -33.32 -12.20
N GLU A 74 25.47 -32.18 -12.33
CA GLU A 74 26.65 -31.82 -11.52
C GLU A 74 26.25 -31.18 -10.18
N ALA A 75 24.99 -30.75 -10.04
CA ALA A 75 24.41 -30.20 -8.82
C ALA A 75 22.98 -30.73 -8.59
N SER A 76 22.50 -30.72 -7.34
CA SER A 76 21.19 -31.28 -6.97
C SER A 76 20.02 -30.38 -7.36
N GLU A 77 19.06 -30.89 -8.12
CA GLU A 77 17.91 -30.11 -8.60
C GLU A 77 17.00 -29.60 -7.48
N PRO A 78 16.72 -28.28 -7.42
CA PRO A 78 15.77 -27.74 -6.47
C PRO A 78 14.29 -28.01 -6.75
N SER A 79 13.63 -28.64 -5.79
CA SER A 79 12.17 -28.87 -5.79
C SER A 79 11.34 -27.63 -5.44
N CYS A 80 11.97 -26.46 -5.23
CA CYS A 80 11.27 -25.26 -4.81
C CYS A 80 10.67 -24.50 -6.00
N LYS A 81 9.48 -23.89 -5.77
CA LYS A 81 8.77 -23.07 -6.77
C LYS A 81 9.62 -21.91 -7.31
N SER A 82 10.50 -21.34 -6.48
CA SER A 82 11.41 -20.26 -6.89
C SER A 82 12.41 -20.73 -7.96
N TYR A 83 13.00 -21.91 -7.81
CA TYR A 83 13.88 -22.49 -8.83
C TYR A 83 13.10 -22.79 -10.12
N GLN A 84 11.93 -23.41 -10.03
CA GLN A 84 11.07 -23.66 -11.19
C GLN A 84 10.75 -22.36 -11.95
N THR A 85 10.40 -21.30 -11.22
CA THR A 85 10.15 -19.97 -11.79
C THR A 85 11.40 -19.43 -12.48
N ILE A 86 12.59 -19.56 -11.88
CA ILE A 86 13.83 -19.10 -12.50
C ILE A 86 14.13 -19.91 -13.77
N VAL A 87 14.00 -21.24 -13.75
CA VAL A 87 14.22 -22.10 -14.93
C VAL A 87 13.26 -21.77 -16.07
N GLU A 88 11.98 -21.55 -15.75
CA GLU A 88 10.98 -21.07 -16.72
C GLU A 88 11.37 -19.71 -17.29
N LYS A 89 11.86 -18.78 -16.45
CA LYS A 89 12.25 -17.41 -16.85
C LYS A 89 13.64 -17.33 -17.48
N GLU A 90 14.52 -18.30 -17.26
CA GLU A 90 15.84 -18.43 -17.88
C GLU A 90 15.72 -18.57 -19.40
N SER A 91 14.62 -19.18 -19.88
CA SER A 91 14.24 -19.19 -21.29
C SER A 91 13.93 -17.78 -21.85
N GLY A 92 13.70 -16.82 -20.97
CA GLY A 92 13.39 -15.44 -21.27
C GLY A 92 14.62 -14.63 -21.62
N GLN A 93 14.94 -14.58 -22.91
CA GLN A 93 16.01 -13.74 -23.48
C GLN A 93 15.89 -12.24 -23.17
N LEU A 94 14.75 -11.79 -22.64
CA LEU A 94 14.45 -10.38 -22.30
C LEU A 94 14.60 -10.04 -20.82
N PHE A 95 15.00 -10.98 -19.95
CA PHE A 95 15.06 -10.74 -18.50
C PHE A 95 15.94 -9.53 -18.13
N THR A 96 17.19 -9.50 -18.62
CA THR A 96 18.14 -8.42 -18.37
C THR A 96 17.62 -7.07 -18.84
N ALA A 97 17.01 -7.01 -20.03
CA ALA A 97 16.41 -5.79 -20.56
C ALA A 97 15.23 -5.30 -19.70
N LYS A 98 14.35 -6.22 -19.26
CA LYS A 98 13.24 -5.90 -18.35
C LYS A 98 13.74 -5.33 -17.02
N LEU A 99 14.77 -5.93 -16.45
CA LEU A 99 15.31 -5.52 -15.16
C LEU A 99 16.03 -4.16 -15.25
N HIS A 100 16.77 -3.90 -16.33
CA HIS A 100 17.31 -2.56 -16.59
C HIS A 100 16.21 -1.51 -16.81
N SER A 101 15.12 -1.86 -17.50
CA SER A 101 13.97 -0.96 -17.68
C SER A 101 13.33 -0.60 -16.34
N TYR A 102 13.20 -1.58 -15.44
CA TYR A 102 12.74 -1.37 -14.07
C TYR A 102 13.70 -0.45 -13.28
N ILE A 103 15.00 -0.74 -13.29
CA ILE A 103 16.01 0.07 -12.60
C ILE A 103 15.98 1.51 -13.11
N PHE A 104 15.83 1.72 -14.42
CA PHE A 104 15.72 3.04 -15.02
C PHE A 104 14.51 3.82 -14.45
N LEU A 105 13.32 3.21 -14.40
CA LEU A 105 12.14 3.86 -13.81
C LEU A 105 12.32 4.12 -12.31
N ALA A 106 12.83 3.15 -11.57
CA ALA A 106 13.04 3.29 -10.14
C ALA A 106 14.05 4.41 -9.82
N LYS A 107 15.12 4.57 -10.64
CA LYS A 107 16.07 5.67 -10.53
C LYS A 107 15.49 7.04 -10.83
N ILE A 108 14.40 7.14 -11.60
CA ILE A 108 13.67 8.41 -11.80
C ILE A 108 12.93 8.83 -10.52
N LEU A 109 12.38 7.87 -9.77
CA LEU A 109 11.64 8.12 -8.55
C LEU A 109 12.54 8.33 -7.33
N ARG A 110 13.73 7.72 -7.35
CA ARG A 110 14.68 7.67 -6.23
C ARG A 110 15.01 9.05 -5.62
N PRO A 111 15.38 10.10 -6.38
CA PRO A 111 15.74 11.40 -5.78
C PRO A 111 14.60 12.03 -4.98
N PHE A 112 13.37 11.87 -5.47
CA PHE A 112 12.18 12.34 -4.76
C PHE A 112 11.98 11.52 -3.47
N LEU A 113 12.01 10.19 -3.56
CA LEU A 113 11.82 9.34 -2.38
C LEU A 113 12.90 9.57 -1.32
N GLU A 114 14.17 9.73 -1.70
CA GLU A 114 15.27 10.05 -0.77
C GLU A 114 15.12 11.43 -0.14
N LYS A 115 14.76 12.46 -0.92
CA LYS A 115 14.54 13.81 -0.40
C LYS A 115 13.47 13.80 0.68
N PHE A 116 12.31 13.21 0.40
CA PHE A 116 11.16 13.21 1.30
C PHE A 116 11.25 12.15 2.42
N GLN A 117 12.35 11.43 2.57
CA GLN A 117 12.59 10.57 3.74
C GLN A 117 13.46 11.23 4.81
N LYS A 118 13.98 12.43 4.56
CA LYS A 118 14.79 13.17 5.52
C LYS A 118 13.93 13.72 6.66
N ASP A 119 14.52 13.80 7.85
CA ASP A 119 13.92 14.44 9.02
C ASP A 119 14.06 15.96 8.95
N ALA A 120 13.36 16.58 8.00
CA ALA A 120 13.38 18.02 7.77
C ALA A 120 11.99 18.51 7.32
N PRO A 121 11.64 19.79 7.54
CA PRO A 121 10.32 20.31 7.17
C PRO A 121 10.20 20.52 5.65
N LEU A 122 9.87 19.44 4.93
CA LEU A 122 9.90 19.41 3.47
C LEU A 122 8.54 19.64 2.79
N ALA A 123 7.47 19.84 3.57
CA ALA A 123 6.12 20.03 3.04
C ALA A 123 6.04 21.13 1.95
N PRO A 124 6.70 22.31 2.09
CA PRO A 124 6.68 23.35 1.07
C PRO A 124 7.31 22.96 -0.27
N PHE A 125 8.16 21.93 -0.29
CA PHE A 125 8.82 21.45 -1.51
C PHE A 125 8.03 20.35 -2.22
N LEU A 126 6.95 19.83 -1.62
CA LEU A 126 6.24 18.64 -2.09
C LEU A 126 5.68 18.79 -3.50
N VAL A 127 4.90 19.85 -3.75
CA VAL A 127 4.26 20.07 -5.04
C VAL A 127 5.28 20.32 -6.17
N PRO A 128 6.28 21.21 -6.03
CA PRO A 128 7.30 21.41 -7.06
C PRO A 128 8.10 20.13 -7.35
N SER A 129 8.50 19.40 -6.31
CA SER A 129 9.30 18.18 -6.48
C SER A 129 8.50 17.07 -7.16
N LEU A 130 7.23 16.90 -6.76
CA LEU A 130 6.34 15.90 -7.36
C LEU A 130 6.02 16.24 -8.83
N LEU A 131 5.80 17.52 -9.13
CA LEU A 131 5.59 17.99 -10.50
C LEU A 131 6.79 17.70 -11.40
N ALA A 132 8.02 17.88 -10.92
CA ALA A 132 9.24 17.56 -11.66
C ALA A 132 9.31 16.06 -12.02
N VAL A 133 8.98 15.16 -11.07
CA VAL A 133 8.94 13.72 -11.31
C VAL A 133 7.86 13.37 -12.34
N VAL A 134 6.66 13.95 -12.21
CA VAL A 134 5.56 13.72 -13.15
C VAL A 134 5.92 14.18 -14.57
N LYS A 135 6.54 15.37 -14.72
CA LYS A 135 7.03 15.85 -16.02
C LYS A 135 8.06 14.89 -16.62
N ARG A 136 8.99 14.38 -15.80
CA ARG A 136 9.99 13.40 -16.24
C ARG A 136 9.34 12.09 -16.71
N LEU A 137 8.36 11.57 -16.01
CA LEU A 137 7.63 10.35 -16.40
C LEU A 137 6.81 10.57 -17.68
N TYR A 138 6.14 11.72 -17.80
CA TYR A 138 5.47 12.09 -19.05
C TYR A 138 6.43 12.15 -20.22
N SER A 139 7.67 12.63 -20.05
CA SER A 139 8.64 12.71 -21.15
C SER A 139 9.05 11.35 -21.72
N LEU A 140 8.81 10.26 -20.98
CA LEU A 140 9.07 8.90 -21.46
C LEU A 140 7.98 8.41 -22.41
N THR A 141 6.76 8.93 -22.30
CA THR A 141 5.59 8.39 -22.99
C THR A 141 4.87 9.39 -23.88
N GLN A 142 5.04 10.70 -23.68
CA GLN A 142 4.36 11.77 -24.42
C GLN A 142 5.33 12.62 -25.22
N GLU A 143 4.83 13.14 -26.35
CA GLU A 143 5.58 14.03 -27.23
C GLU A 143 5.58 15.49 -26.72
N ALA A 144 4.46 15.96 -26.14
CA ALA A 144 4.22 17.37 -25.85
C ALA A 144 4.35 17.79 -24.37
N VAL A 145 5.40 17.34 -23.67
CA VAL A 145 5.61 17.66 -22.23
C VAL A 145 5.94 19.14 -21.99
N ALA A 146 6.42 19.85 -23.01
CA ALA A 146 6.81 21.26 -22.91
C ALA A 146 5.64 22.21 -22.57
N GLY A 147 4.39 21.81 -22.82
CA GLY A 147 3.20 22.60 -22.48
C GLY A 147 2.84 22.57 -21.00
N ILE A 148 3.38 21.63 -20.21
CA ILE A 148 3.04 21.48 -18.79
C ILE A 148 3.90 22.46 -17.99
N LYS A 149 3.32 23.59 -17.59
CA LYS A 149 3.98 24.58 -16.72
C LYS A 149 3.65 24.26 -15.27
N ASP A 150 2.38 24.08 -14.98
CA ASP A 150 1.85 23.95 -13.62
C ASP A 150 1.07 22.65 -13.40
N ALA A 151 0.75 22.37 -12.13
CA ALA A 151 -0.08 21.22 -11.75
C ALA A 151 -1.50 21.27 -12.35
N ALA A 152 -1.97 22.44 -12.79
CA ALA A 152 -3.27 22.60 -13.45
C ALA A 152 -3.29 22.01 -14.89
N ASP A 153 -2.13 21.97 -15.55
CA ASP A 153 -1.99 21.48 -16.93
C ASP A 153 -1.96 19.94 -17.00
N LEU A 154 -1.94 19.28 -15.84
CA LEU A 154 -1.82 17.82 -15.75
C LEU A 154 -3.17 17.12 -15.95
N SER A 155 -3.29 16.43 -17.08
CA SER A 155 -4.39 15.48 -17.36
C SER A 155 -4.02 14.06 -16.95
N LEU A 156 -5.00 13.16 -16.76
CA LEU A 156 -4.68 11.74 -16.55
C LEU A 156 -4.30 11.09 -17.89
N PRO A 157 -3.44 10.06 -17.90
CA PRO A 157 -3.08 9.36 -19.13
C PRO A 157 -4.28 8.79 -19.89
N LYS A 158 -5.34 8.39 -19.18
CA LYS A 158 -6.59 7.87 -19.77
C LYS A 158 -7.47 8.94 -20.44
N ASP A 159 -7.28 10.21 -20.07
CA ASP A 159 -8.09 11.32 -20.58
C ASP A 159 -7.42 11.97 -21.80
N LEU A 160 -6.21 11.52 -22.17
CA LEU A 160 -5.43 12.04 -23.29
C LEU A 160 -5.62 11.15 -24.52
N PRO A 161 -5.69 11.75 -25.73
CA PRO A 161 -5.86 10.98 -26.94
C PRO A 161 -4.61 10.14 -27.21
N SER A 162 -4.80 8.99 -27.88
CA SER A 162 -3.70 8.09 -28.23
C SER A 162 -2.59 8.76 -29.05
N SER A 163 -2.93 9.81 -29.81
CA SER A 163 -1.99 10.62 -30.59
C SER A 163 -1.05 11.48 -29.74
N SER A 164 -1.35 11.72 -28.46
CA SER A 164 -0.45 12.46 -27.56
C SER A 164 0.74 11.62 -27.06
N PHE A 165 0.69 10.31 -27.28
CA PHE A 165 1.71 9.38 -26.83
C PHE A 165 2.68 9.01 -27.96
N LYS A 166 3.95 8.90 -27.60
CA LYS A 166 5.03 8.46 -28.48
C LYS A 166 4.71 7.10 -29.10
N LYS A 167 5.11 6.93 -30.35
CA LYS A 167 5.05 5.63 -31.03
C LYS A 167 5.98 4.64 -30.36
N GLU A 168 5.68 3.35 -30.51
CA GLU A 168 6.47 2.25 -29.91
C GLU A 168 7.95 2.28 -30.31
N SER A 169 8.25 2.72 -31.54
CA SER A 169 9.63 2.88 -32.03
C SER A 169 10.43 3.90 -31.21
N GLU A 170 9.77 4.94 -30.70
CA GLU A 170 10.37 6.09 -30.03
C GLU A 170 10.45 5.95 -28.50
N ILE A 171 9.80 4.92 -27.94
CA ILE A 171 9.90 4.61 -26.52
C ILE A 171 11.32 4.07 -26.25
N SER A 172 12.08 4.81 -25.43
CA SER A 172 13.34 4.34 -24.85
C SER A 172 13.08 3.69 -23.49
N LEU A 173 13.71 2.53 -23.28
CA LEU A 173 13.67 1.79 -22.02
C LEU A 173 14.82 2.21 -21.07
N GLY A 174 15.59 3.21 -21.47
CA GLY A 174 16.87 3.56 -20.87
C GLY A 174 18.03 2.84 -21.57
N HIS A 175 19.16 3.54 -21.69
CA HIS A 175 20.29 3.09 -22.50
C HIS A 175 20.83 1.69 -22.12
N GLN A 176 20.86 1.36 -20.83
CA GLN A 176 21.29 0.03 -20.37
C GLN A 176 20.33 -1.09 -20.81
N ALA A 177 19.02 -0.81 -20.82
CA ALA A 177 18.03 -1.76 -21.31
C ALA A 177 18.12 -1.92 -22.84
N ASP A 178 18.35 -0.81 -23.56
CA ASP A 178 18.52 -0.81 -25.01
C ASP A 178 19.78 -1.61 -25.41
N LEU A 179 20.92 -1.42 -24.72
CA LEU A 179 22.13 -2.24 -24.90
C LEU A 179 21.89 -3.73 -24.62
N ALA A 180 21.11 -4.05 -23.57
CA ALA A 180 20.77 -5.43 -23.25
C ALA A 180 19.86 -6.05 -24.33
N LEU A 181 18.96 -5.27 -24.94
CA LEU A 181 18.13 -5.69 -26.06
C LEU A 181 18.94 -5.96 -27.32
N ASP A 182 19.91 -5.11 -27.65
CA ASP A 182 20.73 -5.28 -28.86
C ASP A 182 21.51 -6.60 -28.84
N LYS A 183 21.97 -7.05 -27.67
CA LYS A 183 22.64 -8.36 -27.49
C LYS A 183 21.74 -9.57 -27.80
N VAL A 184 20.42 -9.42 -27.72
CA VAL A 184 19.44 -10.52 -27.90
C VAL A 184 18.50 -10.29 -29.08
N LYS A 185 18.62 -9.17 -29.79
CA LYS A 185 17.73 -8.76 -30.88
C LYS A 185 17.66 -9.77 -32.03
N THR A 186 18.75 -10.49 -32.29
CA THR A 186 18.81 -11.56 -33.31
C THR A 186 18.14 -12.86 -32.87
N LYS A 187 17.94 -13.04 -31.56
CA LYS A 187 17.37 -14.27 -30.95
C LYS A 187 15.88 -14.11 -30.59
N VAL A 188 15.41 -12.87 -30.44
CA VAL A 188 14.05 -12.51 -30.02
C VAL A 188 13.22 -12.02 -31.21
N SER A 189 11.99 -12.51 -31.34
CA SER A 189 11.01 -12.00 -32.33
C SER A 189 10.70 -10.51 -32.13
N ALA A 190 10.52 -9.76 -33.22
CA ALA A 190 10.12 -8.34 -33.17
C ALA A 190 8.85 -8.09 -32.33
N LEU A 191 7.89 -9.04 -32.33
CA LEU A 191 6.66 -8.97 -31.53
C LEU A 191 6.95 -8.89 -30.02
N LYS A 192 7.82 -9.76 -29.49
CA LYS A 192 8.21 -9.75 -28.07
C LYS A 192 8.91 -8.45 -27.63
N ILE A 193 9.66 -7.82 -28.54
CA ILE A 193 10.30 -6.51 -28.27
C ILE A 193 9.23 -5.41 -28.22
N LYS A 194 8.27 -5.46 -29.14
CA LYS A 194 7.10 -4.57 -29.14
C LYS A 194 6.29 -4.72 -27.86
N ASP A 195 6.00 -5.95 -27.43
CA ASP A 195 5.28 -6.24 -26.18
C ASP A 195 6.00 -5.68 -24.95
N LEU A 196 7.34 -5.76 -24.93
CA LEU A 196 8.15 -5.17 -23.86
C LEU A 196 7.98 -3.64 -23.80
N LYS A 197 8.10 -2.96 -24.94
CA LYS A 197 7.93 -1.49 -25.01
C LYS A 197 6.51 -1.06 -24.65
N GLN A 198 5.50 -1.81 -25.10
CA GLN A 198 4.11 -1.58 -24.70
C GLN A 198 3.91 -1.78 -23.19
N SER A 199 4.47 -2.86 -22.62
CA SER A 199 4.41 -3.13 -21.18
C SER A 199 5.10 -2.03 -20.37
N PHE A 200 6.23 -1.52 -20.84
CA PHE A 200 6.91 -0.38 -20.22
C PHE A 200 6.06 0.89 -20.25
N SER A 201 5.48 1.22 -21.41
CA SER A 201 4.57 2.36 -21.56
C SER A 201 3.36 2.24 -20.63
N ALA A 202 2.74 1.06 -20.58
CA ALA A 202 1.63 0.76 -19.69
C ALA A 202 2.02 0.94 -18.21
N CYS A 203 3.20 0.46 -17.81
CA CYS A 203 3.74 0.66 -16.47
C CYS A 203 3.91 2.15 -16.12
N VAL A 204 4.51 2.94 -17.03
CA VAL A 204 4.66 4.40 -16.82
C VAL A 204 3.29 5.10 -16.71
N LYS A 205 2.34 4.74 -17.58
CA LYS A 205 0.97 5.27 -17.54
C LYS A 205 0.26 4.91 -16.23
N GLU A 206 0.48 3.71 -15.71
CA GLU A 206 -0.09 3.29 -14.44
C GLU A 206 0.53 4.05 -13.26
N ILE A 207 1.87 4.21 -13.24
CA ILE A 207 2.55 5.03 -12.23
C ILE A 207 2.01 6.46 -12.26
N LEU A 208 1.95 7.07 -13.45
CA LEU A 208 1.38 8.41 -13.64
C LEU A 208 -0.07 8.48 -13.15
N THR A 209 -0.89 7.50 -13.50
CA THR A 209 -2.29 7.43 -13.07
C THR A 209 -2.39 7.38 -11.55
N ARG A 210 -1.60 6.53 -10.87
CA ARG A 210 -1.61 6.43 -9.40
C ARG A 210 -1.10 7.71 -8.72
N MET A 211 0.00 8.29 -9.21
CA MET A 211 0.55 9.56 -8.71
C MET A 211 -0.45 10.72 -8.90
N LEU A 212 -1.12 10.74 -10.04
CA LEU A 212 -2.17 11.70 -10.37
C LEU A 212 -3.55 11.28 -9.86
N GLN A 213 -3.73 10.20 -9.10
CA GLN A 213 -5.01 9.90 -8.44
C GLN A 213 -4.91 10.19 -6.95
N LYS A 214 -3.78 9.85 -6.33
CA LYS A 214 -3.49 10.09 -4.91
C LYS A 214 -2.91 11.50 -4.68
N ARG A 215 -3.61 12.57 -5.08
CA ARG A 215 -3.06 13.89 -5.47
C ARG A 215 -2.79 14.94 -4.36
N PRO A 216 -1.58 15.06 -3.75
CA PRO A 216 -1.10 16.35 -3.24
C PRO A 216 -1.28 17.48 -4.26
N LEU A 217 -1.05 17.19 -5.54
CA LEU A 217 -1.16 18.15 -6.66
C LEU A 217 -2.58 18.71 -6.91
N ARG A 218 -3.64 18.17 -6.30
CA ARG A 218 -5.02 18.70 -6.44
C ARG A 218 -5.43 19.50 -5.22
N TYR A 219 -4.89 19.19 -4.05
CA TYR A 219 -5.27 19.88 -2.83
C TYR A 219 -4.75 21.31 -2.86
N THR A 220 -5.67 22.26 -2.77
CA THR A 220 -5.36 23.69 -2.73
C THR A 220 -4.37 23.99 -1.61
N LEU A 221 -4.57 23.41 -0.42
CA LEU A 221 -3.64 23.53 0.71
C LEU A 221 -2.22 23.10 0.36
N ALA A 222 -2.04 21.93 -0.27
CA ALA A 222 -0.71 21.43 -0.63
C ALA A 222 -0.02 22.29 -1.70
N LYS A 223 -0.79 22.95 -2.56
CA LYS A 223 -0.25 23.99 -3.45
C LYS A 223 0.16 25.20 -2.63
N ASP A 224 -0.77 25.75 -1.87
CA ASP A 224 -0.61 27.04 -1.18
C ASP A 224 0.56 27.04 -0.19
N ILE A 225 0.85 25.93 0.50
CA ILE A 225 2.04 25.83 1.38
C ILE A 225 3.38 26.02 0.65
N THR A 226 3.42 25.93 -0.68
CA THR A 226 4.60 26.24 -1.50
C THR A 226 4.98 27.72 -1.40
N CYS A 227 4.12 28.59 -0.85
CA CYS A 227 4.49 29.96 -0.48
C CYS A 227 5.71 30.01 0.44
N PHE A 228 5.97 28.95 1.23
CA PHE A 228 7.17 28.86 2.08
C PHE A 228 8.37 28.18 1.41
N ASN A 229 8.35 27.98 0.09
CA ASN A 229 9.53 27.53 -0.63
C ASN A 229 10.41 28.74 -1.02
N PRO A 230 11.67 28.84 -0.55
CA PRO A 230 12.56 29.97 -0.87
C PRO A 230 12.72 30.24 -2.37
N ASP A 231 12.78 29.19 -3.20
CA ASP A 231 12.83 29.36 -4.66
C ASP A 231 11.57 30.01 -5.23
N THR A 232 10.40 29.71 -4.65
CA THR A 232 9.12 30.26 -5.09
C THR A 232 8.99 31.72 -4.65
N ILE A 233 9.39 32.02 -3.42
CA ILE A 233 9.45 33.39 -2.88
C ILE A 233 10.33 34.26 -3.77
N LYS A 234 11.54 33.79 -4.11
CA LYS A 234 12.52 34.53 -4.90
C LYS A 234 12.10 34.73 -6.36
N ARG A 235 11.56 33.69 -7.01
CA ARG A 235 11.23 33.74 -8.44
C ARG A 235 9.87 34.38 -8.73
N GLN A 236 8.90 34.22 -7.81
CA GLN A 236 7.51 34.59 -8.02
C GLN A 236 6.87 35.13 -6.73
N PRO A 237 7.34 36.28 -6.20
CA PRO A 237 6.89 36.83 -4.92
C PRO A 237 5.38 37.13 -4.88
N GLU A 238 4.82 37.68 -5.96
CA GLU A 238 3.37 37.95 -6.06
C GLU A 238 2.51 36.68 -6.04
N MET A 239 3.02 35.58 -6.60
CA MET A 239 2.33 34.29 -6.56
C MET A 239 2.40 33.70 -5.15
N ALA A 240 3.57 33.75 -4.53
CA ALA A 240 3.79 33.32 -3.15
C ALA A 240 2.87 34.07 -2.16
N GLN A 241 2.75 35.40 -2.30
CA GLN A 241 1.81 36.21 -1.50
C GLN A 241 0.36 35.73 -1.67
N ARG A 242 -0.11 35.56 -2.92
CA ARG A 242 -1.49 35.09 -3.18
C ARG A 242 -1.75 33.70 -2.62
N MET A 243 -0.74 32.85 -2.60
CA MET A 243 -0.81 31.51 -2.02
C MET A 243 -0.89 31.57 -0.49
N LEU A 244 -0.13 32.47 0.14
CA LEU A 244 -0.26 32.72 1.58
C LEU A 244 -1.68 33.20 1.93
N CYS A 245 -2.23 34.20 1.23
CA CYS A 245 -3.58 34.70 1.53
C CYS A 245 -4.63 33.57 1.50
N LYS A 246 -4.52 32.65 0.54
CA LYS A 246 -5.40 31.47 0.45
C LYS A 246 -5.16 30.50 1.61
N LEU A 247 -3.91 30.24 1.95
CA LEU A 247 -3.52 29.39 3.09
C LEU A 247 -4.08 29.95 4.41
N ALA A 248 -3.84 31.22 4.71
CA ALA A 248 -4.29 31.87 5.94
C ALA A 248 -5.82 31.82 6.05
N ARG A 249 -6.54 32.17 4.97
CA ARG A 249 -8.01 32.03 4.92
C ARG A 249 -8.48 30.59 5.13
N HIS A 250 -7.76 29.60 4.58
CA HIS A 250 -8.08 28.19 4.82
C HIS A 250 -7.90 27.80 6.29
N LEU A 251 -6.83 28.25 6.94
CA LEU A 251 -6.57 28.02 8.36
C LEU A 251 -7.61 28.69 9.27
N TYR A 252 -8.06 29.89 8.90
CA TYR A 252 -9.16 30.58 9.57
C TYR A 252 -10.48 29.80 9.47
N LEU A 253 -10.84 29.29 8.28
CA LEU A 253 -12.03 28.47 8.09
C LEU A 253 -11.99 27.18 8.94
N LYS A 254 -10.79 26.68 9.24
CA LYS A 254 -10.56 25.54 10.15
C LYS A 254 -10.46 25.94 11.62
N LYS A 255 -10.58 27.23 11.94
CA LYS A 255 -10.48 27.82 13.28
C LYS A 255 -9.12 27.59 13.94
N TRP A 256 -8.05 27.50 13.14
CA TRP A 256 -6.68 27.36 13.64
C TRP A 256 -6.03 28.72 13.93
N ILE A 257 -6.51 29.76 13.25
CA ILE A 257 -6.11 31.16 13.45
C ILE A 257 -7.34 32.07 13.49
N THR A 258 -7.19 33.26 14.07
CA THR A 258 -8.24 34.29 14.16
C THR A 258 -8.27 35.16 12.89
N ALA A 259 -9.32 35.98 12.72
CA ALA A 259 -9.41 36.90 11.59
C ALA A 259 -8.31 37.99 11.66
N GLU A 260 -8.02 38.50 12.84
CA GLU A 260 -6.92 39.46 13.07
C GLU A 260 -5.56 38.85 12.74
N GLU A 261 -5.34 37.58 13.11
CA GLU A 261 -4.12 36.86 12.75
C GLU A 261 -3.97 36.70 11.23
N VAL A 262 -5.06 36.55 10.47
CA VAL A 262 -5.02 36.49 8.99
C VAL A 262 -4.52 37.80 8.41
N ASP A 263 -5.12 38.93 8.81
CA ASP A 263 -4.75 40.25 8.28
C ASP A 263 -3.29 40.58 8.60
N GLN A 264 -2.86 40.27 9.83
CA GLN A 264 -1.46 40.46 10.25
C GLN A 264 -0.50 39.56 9.47
N CYS A 265 -0.86 38.29 9.23
CA CYS A 265 -0.05 37.38 8.41
C CYS A 265 0.13 37.89 6.98
N GLU A 266 -0.96 38.38 6.37
CA GLU A 266 -0.91 38.89 4.99
C GLU A 266 0.03 40.10 4.89
N PHE A 267 0.05 40.96 5.90
CA PHE A 267 0.97 42.10 5.98
C PHE A 267 2.43 41.67 6.24
N ASP A 268 2.66 40.92 7.32
CA ASP A 268 4.01 40.50 7.76
C ASP A 268 4.77 39.72 6.68
N TYR A 269 4.04 38.95 5.86
CA TYR A 269 4.66 38.12 4.85
C TYR A 269 5.35 38.89 3.73
N GLN A 270 4.91 40.11 3.42
CA GLN A 270 5.60 40.95 2.43
C GLN A 270 7.03 41.22 2.91
N THR A 271 7.18 41.68 4.14
CA THR A 271 8.48 41.94 4.77
C THR A 271 9.30 40.66 4.92
N PHE A 272 8.68 39.55 5.35
CA PHE A 272 9.34 38.25 5.41
C PHE A 272 9.88 37.80 4.03
N SER A 273 9.09 37.97 2.97
CA SER A 273 9.45 37.56 1.62
C SER A 273 10.67 38.32 1.09
N GLU A 274 10.82 39.59 1.44
CA GLU A 274 11.98 40.42 1.10
C GLU A 274 13.25 39.93 1.79
N TYR A 275 13.17 39.65 3.10
CA TYR A 275 14.29 39.12 3.87
C TYR A 275 14.77 37.78 3.32
N ILE A 276 13.86 36.82 3.12
CA ILE A 276 14.22 35.50 2.60
C ILE A 276 14.74 35.59 1.16
N SER A 277 14.18 36.46 0.31
CA SER A 277 14.66 36.62 -1.08
C SER A 277 16.07 37.18 -1.17
N SER A 278 16.51 37.96 -0.18
CA SER A 278 17.83 38.57 -0.13
C SER A 278 18.96 37.56 0.16
N VAL A 279 18.63 36.41 0.73
CA VAL A 279 19.60 35.38 1.14
C VAL A 279 19.54 34.18 0.18
N PRO A 280 20.70 33.64 -0.25
CA PRO A 280 20.71 32.41 -1.03
C PRO A 280 20.33 31.22 -0.15
N TYR A 281 19.36 30.41 -0.61
CA TYR A 281 19.02 29.15 0.03
C TYR A 281 19.92 28.01 -0.48
N ASN A 282 20.68 27.38 0.42
CA ASN A 282 21.68 26.35 0.10
C ASN A 282 21.22 24.93 0.46
N ASP A 283 19.93 24.61 0.27
CA ASP A 283 19.34 23.30 0.63
C ASP A 283 19.50 22.91 2.11
N GLU A 284 19.67 23.90 3.00
CA GLU A 284 19.70 23.71 4.45
C GLU A 284 18.30 23.47 5.02
N ARG A 285 18.22 23.13 6.31
CA ARG A 285 16.94 22.91 7.00
C ARG A 285 16.09 24.18 6.97
N LEU A 286 14.85 24.07 6.46
CA LEU A 286 14.01 25.24 6.21
C LEU A 286 13.59 25.97 7.51
N ASP A 287 13.37 25.23 8.59
CA ASP A 287 13.11 25.78 9.93
C ASP A 287 14.30 26.59 10.46
N GLU A 288 15.52 26.12 10.26
CA GLU A 288 16.74 26.84 10.65
C GLU A 288 16.94 28.10 9.81
N HIS A 289 16.77 27.99 8.49
CA HIS A 289 16.85 29.12 7.56
C HIS A 289 15.86 30.25 7.91
N PHE A 290 14.60 29.88 8.21
CA PHE A 290 13.58 30.86 8.58
C PHE A 290 13.82 31.48 9.95
N LYS A 291 14.39 30.73 10.89
CA LYS A 291 14.77 31.26 12.20
C LYS A 291 15.91 32.27 12.09
N GLU A 292 16.91 31.99 11.26
CA GLU A 292 18.09 32.84 11.11
C GLU A 292 17.80 34.12 10.32
N TYR A 293 17.07 34.00 9.21
CA TYR A 293 16.89 35.11 8.26
C TYR A 293 15.50 35.73 8.24
N GLY A 294 14.49 35.05 8.78
CA GLY A 294 13.08 35.46 8.66
C GLY A 294 12.58 36.49 9.68
N GLN A 295 13.38 36.85 10.70
CA GLN A 295 12.99 37.76 11.80
C GLN A 295 11.63 37.45 12.45
N LEU A 296 11.30 36.15 12.56
CA LEU A 296 9.96 35.68 12.95
C LEU A 296 9.51 36.13 14.36
N GLU A 297 10.43 36.48 15.25
CA GLU A 297 10.13 37.00 16.60
C GLU A 297 9.31 38.30 16.56
N ARG A 298 9.41 39.07 15.47
CA ARG A 298 8.65 40.30 15.26
C ARG A 298 7.29 40.07 14.59
N MET A 299 7.02 38.85 14.14
CA MET A 299 5.87 38.48 13.30
C MET A 299 5.15 37.24 13.88
N PRO A 300 4.53 37.35 15.08
CA PRO A 300 4.01 36.20 15.81
C PRO A 300 2.88 35.48 15.07
N SER A 301 2.00 36.22 14.38
CA SER A 301 0.92 35.63 13.58
C SER A 301 1.48 34.79 12.43
N LEU A 302 2.46 35.33 11.69
CA LEU A 302 3.11 34.61 10.60
C LEU A 302 3.89 33.39 11.11
N GLN A 303 4.62 33.54 12.22
CA GLN A 303 5.34 32.44 12.85
C GLN A 303 4.41 31.27 13.20
N LYS A 304 3.20 31.54 13.71
CA LYS A 304 2.18 30.52 13.99
C LYS A 304 1.80 29.75 12.72
N VAL A 305 1.58 30.44 11.61
CA VAL A 305 1.25 29.82 10.31
C VAL A 305 2.42 28.99 9.78
N ILE A 306 3.65 29.51 9.86
CA ILE A 306 4.86 28.78 9.46
C ILE A 306 5.01 27.49 10.28
N ASN A 307 4.86 27.57 11.61
CA ASN A 307 4.96 26.40 12.48
C ASN A 307 3.95 25.32 12.10
N ILE A 308 2.70 25.71 11.82
CA ILE A 308 1.67 24.78 11.34
C ILE A 308 2.13 24.06 10.08
N VAL A 309 2.67 24.79 9.10
CA VAL A 309 3.09 24.21 7.81
C VAL A 309 4.33 23.32 7.94
N LEU A 310 5.34 23.76 8.68
CA LEU A 310 6.60 23.03 8.83
C LEU A 310 6.41 21.73 9.63
N LEU A 311 5.37 21.65 10.47
CA LEU A 311 4.99 20.45 11.22
C LEU A 311 4.12 19.46 10.42
N LEU A 312 3.71 19.80 9.19
CA LEU A 312 2.92 18.87 8.38
C LEU A 312 3.75 17.65 7.98
N SER A 313 3.16 16.46 8.15
CA SER A 313 3.69 15.22 7.62
C SER A 313 3.76 15.30 6.09
N HIS A 314 4.95 15.14 5.53
CA HIS A 314 5.20 15.30 4.09
C HIS A 314 5.55 13.97 3.39
N SER A 315 5.66 12.87 4.13
CA SER A 315 6.06 11.56 3.61
C SER A 315 5.88 10.45 4.65
N ASN A 316 6.25 9.23 4.27
CA ASN A 316 6.37 8.07 5.17
C ASN A 316 7.67 8.07 5.98
N ALA A 317 8.40 9.19 6.09
CA ALA A 317 9.69 9.25 6.77
C ALA A 317 9.62 8.68 8.19
N ASP A 318 8.58 8.99 8.97
CA ASP A 318 8.37 8.45 10.33
C ASP A 318 8.19 6.94 10.34
N VAL A 319 7.42 6.42 9.37
CA VAL A 319 7.15 4.99 9.22
C VAL A 319 8.42 4.26 8.77
N GLU A 320 9.17 4.82 7.81
CA GLU A 320 10.44 4.28 7.32
C GLU A 320 11.55 4.34 8.38
N ARG A 321 11.54 5.36 9.24
CA ARG A 321 12.40 5.41 10.44
C ARG A 321 12.08 4.26 11.38
N GLY A 322 10.80 4.06 11.69
CA GLY A 322 10.36 2.91 12.49
C GLY A 322 10.82 1.58 11.90
N PHE A 323 10.71 1.44 10.57
CA PHE A 323 11.20 0.27 9.86
C PHE A 323 12.72 0.10 9.88
N SER A 324 13.50 1.18 9.78
CA SER A 324 14.97 1.13 9.84
C SER A 324 15.45 0.76 11.22
N VAL A 325 14.88 1.34 12.28
CA VAL A 325 15.15 0.99 13.68
C VAL A 325 14.84 -0.49 13.92
N ASN A 326 13.73 -0.98 13.35
CA ASN A 326 13.32 -2.37 13.50
C ASN A 326 14.02 -3.32 12.52
N LYS A 327 14.89 -2.85 11.62
CA LYS A 327 15.49 -3.70 10.57
C LYS A 327 16.33 -4.84 11.17
N GLU A 328 17.01 -4.58 12.28
CA GLU A 328 17.83 -5.58 12.99
C GLU A 328 17.01 -6.48 13.92
N ALA A 329 15.86 -5.98 14.40
CA ALA A 329 14.94 -6.71 15.27
C ALA A 329 13.91 -7.56 14.49
N SER A 330 13.60 -7.18 13.25
CA SER A 330 12.55 -7.81 12.44
C SER A 330 13.03 -9.11 11.81
N VAL A 331 12.31 -10.19 12.09
CA VAL A 331 12.42 -11.49 11.42
C VAL A 331 11.03 -11.93 10.99
N GLU A 332 10.96 -12.69 9.90
CA GLU A 332 9.68 -13.16 9.34
C GLU A 332 8.90 -14.03 10.33
N ASN A 333 7.57 -13.91 10.32
CA ASN A 333 6.64 -14.67 11.17
C ASN A 333 6.80 -14.46 12.69
N LEU A 334 7.29 -13.29 13.08
CA LEU A 334 7.48 -12.94 14.48
C LEU A 334 6.19 -12.31 15.06
N LEU A 335 5.75 -12.78 16.23
CA LEU A 335 4.62 -12.18 16.94
C LEU A 335 5.00 -10.79 17.48
N GLU A 336 4.01 -9.91 17.66
CA GLU A 336 4.23 -8.55 18.18
C GLU A 336 5.02 -8.55 19.50
N GLU A 337 4.65 -9.41 20.44
CA GLU A 337 5.33 -9.57 21.73
C GLU A 337 6.81 -9.92 21.58
N SER A 338 7.13 -10.79 20.61
CA SER A 338 8.50 -11.16 20.31
C SER A 338 9.28 -10.00 19.69
N LEU A 339 8.60 -9.15 18.90
CA LEU A 339 9.23 -8.00 18.24
C LEU A 339 9.58 -6.94 19.28
N VAL A 340 8.65 -6.68 20.20
CA VAL A 340 8.86 -5.79 21.34
C VAL A 340 10.02 -6.28 22.21
N ALA A 341 10.03 -7.57 22.57
CA ALA A 341 11.09 -8.15 23.38
C ALA A 341 12.47 -8.01 22.69
N ARG A 342 12.56 -8.31 21.39
CA ARG A 342 13.81 -8.19 20.64
C ARG A 342 14.24 -6.73 20.49
N ARG A 343 13.31 -5.80 20.30
CA ARG A 343 13.61 -4.37 20.25
C ARG A 343 14.17 -3.86 21.58
N LEU A 344 13.62 -4.31 22.71
CA LEU A 344 14.16 -3.99 24.04
C LEU A 344 15.59 -4.51 24.21
N ILE A 345 15.88 -5.72 23.72
CA ILE A 345 17.24 -6.28 23.74
C ILE A 345 18.18 -5.44 22.88
N CYS A 346 17.80 -5.14 21.62
CA CYS A 346 18.60 -4.30 20.73
C CYS A 346 18.88 -2.92 21.36
N GLN A 347 17.86 -2.28 21.94
CA GLN A 347 18.01 -1.00 22.62
C GLN A 347 19.00 -1.09 23.79
N TYR A 348 18.87 -2.11 24.65
CA TYR A 348 19.77 -2.30 25.79
C TYR A 348 21.23 -2.52 25.37
N VAL A 349 21.44 -3.25 24.27
CA VAL A 349 22.78 -3.43 23.68
C VAL A 349 23.32 -2.11 23.12
N SER A 350 22.49 -1.33 22.43
CA SER A 350 22.86 0.00 21.93
C SER A 350 23.25 0.95 23.07
N ASP A 351 22.46 0.99 24.14
CA ASP A 351 22.71 1.80 25.33
C ASP A 351 24.00 1.39 26.06
N SER A 352 24.38 0.11 25.94
CA SER A 352 25.60 -0.46 26.51
C SER A 352 26.85 -0.28 25.63
N GLY A 353 26.82 0.62 24.64
CA GLY A 353 27.96 0.92 23.77
C GLY A 353 27.97 0.15 22.45
N SER A 354 26.84 -0.45 22.05
CA SER A 354 26.66 -1.19 20.79
C SER A 354 27.60 -2.39 20.60
N CYS A 355 28.22 -2.87 21.68
CA CYS A 355 29.09 -4.04 21.68
C CYS A 355 28.57 -5.07 22.68
N MET A 356 28.37 -6.31 22.22
CA MET A 356 27.84 -7.38 23.07
C MET A 356 28.74 -7.68 24.27
N SER A 357 30.06 -7.47 24.15
CA SER A 357 31.01 -7.70 25.24
C SER A 357 30.94 -6.66 26.37
N GLN A 358 30.27 -5.53 26.13
CA GLN A 358 30.12 -4.44 27.11
C GLN A 358 28.80 -4.53 27.88
N VAL A 359 27.90 -5.44 27.50
CA VAL A 359 26.61 -5.65 28.17
C VAL A 359 26.84 -6.36 29.51
N PRO A 360 26.55 -5.73 30.65
CA PRO A 360 26.77 -6.34 31.95
C PRO A 360 25.75 -7.45 32.21
N ILE A 361 26.22 -8.67 32.48
CA ILE A 361 25.34 -9.79 32.85
C ILE A 361 25.00 -9.66 34.34
N THR A 362 23.79 -9.22 34.65
CA THR A 362 23.34 -9.07 36.03
C THR A 362 22.82 -10.38 36.62
N LYS A 363 22.77 -10.47 37.97
CA LYS A 363 22.24 -11.66 38.66
C LYS A 363 20.76 -11.88 38.36
N GLU A 364 20.01 -10.79 38.17
CA GLU A 364 18.60 -10.80 37.81
C GLU A 364 18.38 -11.40 36.41
N MET A 365 19.27 -11.11 35.46
CA MET A 365 19.23 -11.72 34.13
C MET A 365 19.45 -13.23 34.19
N LEU A 366 20.41 -13.69 35.00
CA LEU A 366 20.68 -15.11 35.21
C LEU A 366 19.49 -15.83 35.85
N GLN A 367 18.90 -15.24 36.89
CA GLN A 367 17.71 -15.77 37.55
C GLN A 367 16.49 -15.76 36.62
N SER A 368 16.34 -14.72 35.80
CA SER A 368 15.29 -14.66 34.79
C SER A 368 15.48 -15.76 33.74
N SER A 369 16.72 -15.99 33.27
CA SER A 369 17.04 -17.04 32.31
C SER A 369 16.71 -18.45 32.85
N SER A 370 17.04 -18.74 34.11
CA SER A 370 16.72 -20.03 34.73
C SER A 370 15.23 -20.31 34.84
N GLN A 371 14.40 -19.25 34.92
CA GLN A 371 12.94 -19.36 34.96
C GLN A 371 12.27 -19.32 33.57
N ALA A 372 13.04 -19.19 32.49
CA ALA A 372 12.49 -19.01 31.13
C ALA A 372 11.58 -20.18 30.71
N TRP A 373 11.96 -21.42 31.04
CA TRP A 373 11.16 -22.60 30.73
C TRP A 373 9.79 -22.58 31.45
N HIS A 374 9.76 -22.22 32.72
CA HIS A 374 8.50 -22.11 33.48
C HIS A 374 7.56 -21.06 32.87
N ARG A 375 8.10 -19.90 32.48
CA ARG A 375 7.32 -18.85 31.80
C ARG A 375 6.78 -19.32 30.45
N TYR A 376 7.60 -19.99 29.66
CA TYR A 376 7.17 -20.57 28.38
C TYR A 376 6.06 -21.61 28.57
N SER A 377 6.22 -22.53 29.52
CA SER A 377 5.23 -23.56 29.82
C SER A 377 3.88 -22.94 30.24
N ASN A 378 3.92 -21.93 31.13
CA ASN A 378 2.72 -21.23 31.57
C ASN A 378 2.03 -20.48 30.42
N ALA A 379 2.80 -19.78 29.57
CA ALA A 379 2.26 -19.09 28.40
C ALA A 379 1.60 -20.05 27.41
N LEU A 380 2.19 -21.23 27.19
CA LEU A 380 1.62 -22.26 26.31
C LEU A 380 0.31 -22.84 26.88
N ALA A 381 0.25 -23.06 28.19
CA ALA A 381 -0.98 -23.51 28.86
C ALA A 381 -2.10 -22.46 28.75
N GLU A 382 -1.77 -21.18 28.94
CA GLU A 382 -2.72 -20.08 28.80
C GLU A 382 -3.23 -19.92 27.37
N LYS A 383 -2.35 -20.05 26.36
CA LYS A 383 -2.76 -20.02 24.96
C LYS A 383 -3.76 -21.12 24.63
N LYS A 384 -3.50 -22.36 25.06
CA LYS A 384 -4.43 -23.50 24.91
C LYS A 384 -5.75 -23.30 25.65
N ARG A 385 -5.77 -22.50 26.71
CA ARG A 385 -7.01 -22.15 27.44
C ARG A 385 -7.83 -21.16 26.62
N LYS A 386 -7.21 -20.08 26.15
CA LYS A 386 -7.86 -19.07 25.30
C LYS A 386 -8.41 -19.64 24.00
N GLU A 387 -7.65 -20.49 23.30
CA GLU A 387 -8.13 -21.14 22.07
C GLU A 387 -9.39 -21.97 22.32
N ARG A 388 -9.47 -22.70 23.44
CA ARG A 388 -10.66 -23.46 23.82
C ARG A 388 -11.85 -22.55 24.17
N GLU A 389 -11.61 -21.45 24.87
CA GLU A 389 -12.65 -20.46 25.20
C GLU A 389 -13.18 -19.76 23.94
N GLU A 390 -12.31 -19.41 22.99
CA GLU A 390 -12.68 -18.83 21.69
C GLU A 390 -13.48 -19.81 20.82
N GLU A 391 -13.06 -21.08 20.77
CA GLU A 391 -13.79 -22.12 20.04
C GLU A 391 -15.19 -22.34 20.62
N GLN A 392 -15.32 -22.41 21.95
CA GLN A 392 -16.61 -22.48 22.63
C GLN A 392 -17.48 -21.24 22.36
N ASN A 393 -16.91 -20.04 22.44
CA ASN A 393 -17.65 -18.79 22.18
C ASN A 393 -18.08 -18.68 20.72
N SER A 394 -17.24 -19.08 19.76
CA SER A 394 -17.59 -19.07 18.34
C SER A 394 -18.70 -20.08 18.01
N SER A 395 -18.66 -21.26 18.64
CA SER A 395 -19.71 -22.27 18.54
C SER A 395 -21.05 -21.77 19.10
N ARG A 396 -21.02 -21.15 20.29
CA ARG A 396 -22.20 -20.51 20.90
C ARG A 396 -22.76 -19.39 20.02
N LYS A 397 -21.90 -18.55 19.44
CA LYS A 397 -22.31 -17.48 18.53
C LYS A 397 -22.99 -18.02 17.28
N ARG A 398 -22.41 -19.06 16.64
CA ARG A 398 -23.02 -19.72 15.46
C ARG A 398 -24.42 -20.26 15.77
N LYS A 399 -24.58 -20.96 16.91
CA LYS A 399 -25.88 -21.46 17.37
C LYS A 399 -26.89 -20.33 17.60
N SER A 400 -26.45 -19.23 18.21
CA SER A 400 -27.27 -18.03 18.43
C SER A 400 -27.71 -17.37 17.11
N ASP A 401 -26.80 -17.21 16.15
CA ASP A 401 -27.11 -16.61 14.85
C ASP A 401 -28.09 -17.49 14.04
N GLU A 402 -27.90 -18.81 14.08
CA GLU A 402 -28.83 -19.78 13.48
C GLU A 402 -30.24 -19.66 14.08
N LEU A 403 -30.34 -19.51 15.40
CA LEU A 403 -31.60 -19.31 16.10
C LEU A 403 -32.30 -18.01 15.70
N VAL A 404 -31.56 -16.90 15.55
CA VAL A 404 -32.12 -15.63 15.06
C VAL A 404 -32.63 -15.77 13.62
N ALA A 405 -31.89 -16.49 12.76
CA ALA A 405 -32.31 -16.76 11.39
C ALA A 405 -33.60 -17.60 11.34
N LEU A 406 -33.70 -18.64 12.18
CA LEU A 406 -34.90 -19.46 12.31
C LEU A 406 -36.11 -18.65 12.80
N LYS A 407 -35.95 -17.82 13.84
CA LYS A 407 -37.01 -16.92 14.33
C LYS A 407 -37.48 -15.94 13.26
N SER A 408 -36.55 -15.39 12.48
CA SER A 408 -36.86 -14.49 11.37
C SER A 408 -37.57 -15.20 10.21
N LYS A 409 -37.20 -16.45 9.92
CA LYS A 409 -37.89 -17.29 8.94
C LYS A 409 -39.31 -17.60 9.41
N ARG A 410 -39.50 -17.96 10.68
CA ARG A 410 -40.83 -18.18 11.28
C ARG A 410 -41.74 -16.97 11.11
N LYS A 411 -41.27 -15.78 11.51
CA LYS A 411 -42.03 -14.52 11.38
C LYS A 411 -42.41 -14.20 9.93
N ARG A 412 -41.54 -14.48 8.95
CA ARG A 412 -41.85 -14.30 7.53
C ARG A 412 -42.93 -15.27 7.06
N THR A 413 -42.83 -16.53 7.45
CA THR A 413 -43.85 -17.55 7.14
C THR A 413 -45.21 -17.20 7.76
N GLU A 414 -45.24 -16.66 8.99
CA GLU A 414 -46.46 -16.15 9.64
C GLU A 414 -47.10 -15.03 8.80
N LEU A 415 -46.33 -14.02 8.41
CA LEU A 415 -46.83 -12.91 7.59
C LEU A 415 -47.31 -13.37 6.21
N ASP A 416 -46.63 -14.32 5.58
CA ASP A 416 -47.03 -14.91 4.32
C ASP A 416 -48.36 -15.66 4.41
N ILE A 417 -48.58 -16.41 5.51
CA ILE A 417 -49.85 -17.11 5.77
C ILE A 417 -50.97 -16.07 5.90
N ASP A 418 -50.77 -15.04 6.71
CA ASP A 418 -51.75 -13.97 6.91
C ASP A 418 -52.10 -13.27 5.59
N PHE A 419 -51.09 -12.99 4.76
CA PHE A 419 -51.30 -12.39 3.44
C PHE A 419 -52.10 -13.29 2.51
N LEU A 420 -51.74 -14.58 2.42
CA LEU A 420 -52.44 -15.55 1.58
C LEU A 420 -53.90 -15.74 2.01
N VAL A 421 -54.16 -15.78 3.32
CA VAL A 421 -55.53 -15.90 3.86
C VAL A 421 -56.34 -14.65 3.52
N LYS A 422 -55.82 -13.45 3.80
CA LYS A 422 -56.50 -12.19 3.47
C LYS A 422 -56.79 -12.05 1.98
N SER A 423 -55.80 -12.33 1.13
CA SER A 423 -55.96 -12.26 -0.33
C SER A 423 -56.98 -13.28 -0.84
N ALA A 424 -56.99 -14.50 -0.28
CA ALA A 424 -57.98 -15.51 -0.61
C ALA A 424 -59.40 -15.07 -0.22
N ASP A 425 -59.57 -14.43 0.93
CA ASP A 425 -60.87 -13.93 1.39
C ASP A 425 -61.36 -12.74 0.55
N GLU A 426 -60.47 -11.81 0.17
CA GLU A 426 -60.79 -10.73 -0.78
C GLU A 426 -61.22 -11.26 -2.15
N MET A 427 -60.61 -12.35 -2.64
CA MET A 427 -61.03 -12.99 -3.89
C MET A 427 -62.43 -13.61 -3.78
N VAL A 428 -62.80 -14.14 -2.62
CA VAL A 428 -64.16 -14.64 -2.36
C VAL A 428 -65.15 -13.48 -2.37
N GLU A 429 -64.84 -12.37 -1.71
CA GLU A 429 -65.71 -11.18 -1.71
C GLU A 429 -65.91 -10.60 -3.12
N LYS A 430 -64.87 -10.59 -3.95
CA LYS A 430 -64.97 -10.18 -5.36
C LYS A 430 -65.79 -11.16 -6.19
N ALA A 431 -65.67 -12.46 -5.94
CA ALA A 431 -66.44 -13.50 -6.64
C ALA A 431 -67.95 -13.37 -6.40
N VAL A 432 -68.38 -12.96 -5.20
CA VAL A 432 -69.79 -12.72 -4.85
C VAL A 432 -70.43 -11.62 -5.71
N LYS A 433 -69.64 -10.67 -6.22
CA LYS A 433 -70.10 -9.51 -6.99
C LYS A 433 -69.91 -9.64 -8.51
N ALA A 434 -69.34 -10.76 -8.98
CA ALA A 434 -68.91 -10.94 -10.37
C ALA A 434 -69.90 -11.79 -11.19
N SER A 435 -69.69 -11.83 -12.52
CA SER A 435 -70.44 -12.73 -13.41
C SER A 435 -70.10 -14.21 -13.14
N ALA A 436 -71.00 -15.15 -13.48
CA ALA A 436 -70.84 -16.56 -13.11
C ALA A 436 -69.51 -17.21 -13.56
N LYS A 437 -68.96 -16.78 -14.71
CA LYS A 437 -67.68 -17.29 -15.23
C LYS A 437 -66.48 -16.73 -14.46
N GLU A 438 -66.49 -15.43 -14.14
CA GLU A 438 -65.44 -14.76 -13.37
C GLU A 438 -65.46 -15.21 -11.90
N ALA A 439 -66.65 -15.44 -11.33
CA ALA A 439 -66.80 -15.96 -9.97
C ALA A 439 -66.15 -17.34 -9.81
N HIS A 440 -66.32 -18.24 -10.79
CA HIS A 440 -65.70 -19.56 -10.76
C HIS A 440 -64.17 -19.49 -10.76
N GLU A 441 -63.57 -18.66 -11.62
CA GLU A 441 -62.11 -18.47 -11.67
C GLU A 441 -61.54 -17.87 -10.38
N LEU A 442 -62.24 -16.90 -9.77
CA LEU A 442 -61.84 -16.29 -8.51
C LEU A 442 -61.91 -17.27 -7.33
N ILE A 443 -62.91 -18.14 -7.30
CA ILE A 443 -63.04 -19.20 -6.28
C ILE A 443 -61.92 -20.23 -6.41
N VAL A 444 -61.59 -20.67 -7.63
CA VAL A 444 -60.48 -21.62 -7.85
C VAL A 444 -59.15 -21.03 -7.37
N LYS A 445 -58.89 -19.75 -7.67
CA LYS A 445 -57.68 -19.04 -7.19
C LYS A 445 -57.66 -18.90 -5.67
N SER A 446 -58.80 -18.59 -5.05
CA SER A 446 -58.93 -18.51 -3.58
C SER A 446 -58.64 -19.86 -2.92
N LEU A 447 -59.18 -20.97 -3.44
CA LEU A 447 -58.93 -22.31 -2.92
C LEU A 447 -57.45 -22.72 -3.06
N ALA A 448 -56.80 -22.37 -4.17
CA ALA A 448 -55.37 -22.59 -4.35
C ALA A 448 -54.54 -21.84 -3.30
N MET A 449 -54.85 -20.56 -3.06
CA MET A 449 -54.20 -19.75 -2.01
C MET A 449 -54.42 -20.31 -0.60
N LYS A 450 -55.63 -20.80 -0.28
CA LYS A 450 -55.92 -21.46 1.01
C LYS A 450 -55.18 -22.78 1.17
N SER A 451 -55.04 -23.56 0.10
CA SER A 451 -54.22 -24.77 0.08
C SER A 451 -52.74 -24.45 0.37
N ASP A 452 -52.19 -23.42 -0.27
CA ASP A 452 -50.78 -23.03 -0.05
C ASP A 452 -50.53 -22.43 1.34
N ALA A 453 -51.49 -21.66 1.88
CA ALA A 453 -51.46 -21.22 3.27
C ALA A 453 -51.46 -22.42 4.25
N SER A 454 -52.26 -23.46 3.97
CA SER A 454 -52.28 -24.68 4.78
C SER A 454 -50.96 -25.46 4.74
N LYS A 455 -50.25 -25.48 3.60
CA LYS A 455 -48.90 -26.07 3.52
C LYS A 455 -47.90 -25.27 4.36
N LYS A 456 -47.88 -23.94 4.19
CA LYS A 456 -47.00 -23.06 4.97
C LYS A 456 -47.27 -23.14 6.48
N LYS A 457 -48.51 -23.42 6.91
CA LYS A 457 -48.84 -23.64 8.32
C LYS A 457 -48.18 -24.89 8.90
N LYS A 458 -48.07 -25.98 8.13
CA LYS A 458 -47.29 -27.17 8.53
C LYS A 458 -45.79 -26.87 8.61
N ASP A 459 -45.28 -26.08 7.66
CA ASP A 459 -43.89 -25.62 7.70
C ASP A 459 -43.62 -24.73 8.94
N LEU A 460 -44.60 -23.93 9.36
CA LEU A 460 -44.52 -23.10 10.56
C LEU A 460 -44.41 -23.94 11.84
N GLU A 461 -45.19 -25.01 11.94
CA GLU A 461 -45.14 -25.94 13.08
C GLU A 461 -43.78 -26.64 13.17
N SER A 462 -43.24 -27.10 12.04
CA SER A 462 -41.90 -27.71 12.01
C SER A 462 -40.79 -26.70 12.37
N LEU A 463 -40.87 -25.45 11.88
CA LEU A 463 -39.95 -24.38 12.26
C LEU A 463 -40.04 -24.04 13.76
N SER A 464 -41.23 -24.10 14.35
CA SER A 464 -41.42 -23.83 15.77
C SER A 464 -40.80 -24.92 16.65
N SER A 465 -40.92 -26.19 16.23
CA SER A 465 -40.25 -27.31 16.90
C SER A 465 -38.72 -27.19 16.84
N LEU A 466 -38.17 -26.84 15.67
CA LEU A 466 -36.73 -26.63 15.48
C LEU A 466 -36.18 -25.47 16.34
N ILE A 467 -36.96 -24.40 16.52
CA ILE A 467 -36.55 -23.28 17.39
C ILE A 467 -36.45 -23.72 18.85
N LEU A 468 -37.42 -24.52 19.35
CA LEU A 468 -37.41 -25.02 20.72
C LEU A 468 -36.23 -25.95 21.00
N GLU A 469 -35.90 -26.82 20.03
CA GLU A 469 -34.74 -27.71 20.12
C GLU A 469 -33.43 -26.91 20.21
N ARG A 470 -33.26 -25.90 19.35
CA ARG A 470 -32.07 -25.05 19.36
C ARG A 470 -31.99 -24.10 20.57
N GLU A 471 -33.13 -23.70 21.14
CA GLU A 471 -33.17 -22.97 22.42
C GLU A 471 -32.67 -23.86 23.58
N ALA A 472 -33.03 -25.14 23.59
CA ALA A 472 -32.55 -26.09 24.60
C ALA A 472 -31.04 -26.34 24.48
N GLU A 473 -30.51 -26.45 23.26
CA GLU A 473 -29.07 -26.63 22.99
C GLU A 473 -28.18 -25.45 23.40
N LEU A 474 -28.76 -24.26 23.58
CA LEU A 474 -28.04 -23.04 24.02
C LEU A 474 -28.06 -22.85 25.54
N MET A 475 -28.97 -23.52 26.24
CA MET A 475 -29.10 -23.48 27.70
C MET A 475 -28.23 -24.56 28.40
N GLN A 476 -27.67 -25.49 27.63
CA GLN A 476 -26.65 -26.47 28.05
C GLN A 476 -25.25 -25.95 27.69
#